data_AF-A0A1C3XRC4-F1
#
_entry.id   AF-A0A1C3XRC4-F1
#
_cell.length_a   1.000
_cell.length_b   1.000
_cell.length_c   1.000
_cell.angle_alpha   90.00
_cell.angle_beta   90.00
_cell.angle_gamma   90.00
#
_symmetry.space_group_name_H-M   'P 1'
#
loop_
_entity.id
_entity.type
_entity.pdbx_description
1 polymer ?
#
loop_
_entity_poly.entity_id
_entity_poly.type
_entity_poly.pdbx_seq_one_letter_code
_entity_poly.pdbx_strand_id
1 'polypeptide(L)' 'MHCRNDARVPFEAGRRLAAGIPGARFVPLEGRNHIMLEGEPALARFLDELRSFLASDTKH' A
#
# COMPACT_ATOMS: atom_id res chain seq x y z
N MET A 1 -0.42 -0.26 2.57
CA MET A 1 0.51 -0.35 1.43
C MET A 1 1.56 0.74 1.59
N HIS A 2 2.80 0.57 1.12
CA HIS A 2 3.84 1.60 1.23
C HIS A 2 4.90 1.48 0.12
N CYS A 3 5.39 2.60 -0.42
CA CYS A 3 6.46 2.61 -1.42
C CYS A 3 7.81 2.21 -0.81
N ARG A 4 8.52 1.23 -1.37
CA ARG A 4 9.79 0.71 -0.82
C ARG A 4 10.84 1.78 -0.56
N ASN A 5 10.93 2.76 -1.45
CA ASN A 5 11.96 3.80 -1.42
C ASN A 5 11.37 5.19 -1.11
N ASP A 6 10.24 5.25 -0.40
CA ASP A 6 9.60 6.52 -0.02
C ASP A 6 10.62 7.49 0.61
N ALA A 7 10.78 8.64 -0.05
CA ALA A 7 11.77 9.66 0.33
C ALA A 7 11.37 10.50 1.56
N ARG A 8 10.12 10.41 2.03
CA ARG A 8 9.57 11.18 3.16
C ARG A 8 9.37 10.32 4.40
N VAL A 9 8.76 9.15 4.24
CA VAL A 9 8.38 8.28 5.36
C VAL A 9 9.07 6.92 5.23
N PRO A 10 9.83 6.46 6.25
CA PRO A 10 10.52 5.18 6.19
C PRO A 10 9.54 4.02 5.95
N PHE A 11 9.87 3.15 4.99
CA PHE A 11 9.08 1.96 4.65
C PHE A 11 8.78 1.06 5.86
N GLU A 12 9.73 0.98 6.80
CA GLU A 12 9.59 0.21 8.03
C GLU A 12 8.48 0.73 8.95
N ALA A 13 8.13 2.02 8.89
CA ALA A 13 7.01 2.56 9.66
C ALA A 13 5.67 1.92 9.23
N GLY A 14 5.45 1.78 7.92
CA GLY A 14 4.27 1.11 7.38
C GLY A 14 4.24 -0.39 7.74
N ARG A 15 5.40 -1.07 7.71
CA ARG A 15 5.51 -2.48 8.13
C ARG A 15 5.14 -2.67 9.60
N ARG A 16 5.70 -1.83 10.48
CA ARG A 16 5.44 -1.89 11.93
C ARG A 16 3.97 -1.63 12.26
N LEU A 17 3.36 -0.63 11.60
CA LEU A 17 1.94 -0.34 11.77
C LEU A 17 1.07 -1.55 11.38
N ALA A 18 1.31 -2.13 10.20
CA ALA A 18 0.53 -3.28 9.74
C ALA A 18 0.71 -4.51 10.64
N ALA A 19 1.91 -4.76 11.18
CA ALA A 19 2.15 -5.85 12.12
C ALA A 19 1.35 -5.73 13.42
N GLY A 20 0.95 -4.50 13.81
CA GLY A 20 0.14 -4.24 14.99
C GLY A 20 -1.38 -4.35 14.78
N ILE A 21 -1.85 -4.57 13.55
CA ILE A 21 -3.28 -4.64 13.23
C ILE A 21 -3.65 -6.07 12.86
N PRO A 22 -4.44 -6.78 13.70
CA PRO A 22 -4.90 -8.13 13.38
C PRO A 22 -5.65 -8.19 12.04
N GLY A 23 -5.30 -9.16 11.20
CA GLY A 23 -5.90 -9.33 9.88
C GLY A 23 -5.43 -8.34 8.80
N ALA A 24 -4.56 -7.38 9.13
CA ALA A 24 -4.00 -6.48 8.12
C ALA A 24 -3.00 -7.20 7.22
N ARG A 25 -3.06 -6.87 5.93
CA ARG A 25 -2.07 -7.29 4.93
C ARG A 25 -1.22 -6.10 4.52
N PHE A 26 0.09 -6.19 4.77
CA PHE A 26 1.04 -5.20 4.28
C PHE A 26 1.42 -5.49 2.83
N VAL A 27 1.27 -4.51 1.95
CA VAL A 27 1.62 -4.61 0.53
C VAL A 27 2.72 -3.60 0.19
N PRO A 28 3.93 -4.05 -0.16
CA PRO A 28 4.95 -3.16 -0.70
C PRO A 28 4.59 -2.69 -2.11
N LEU A 29 4.88 -1.43 -2.41
CA LEU A 29 4.74 -0.84 -3.74
C LEU A 29 6.13 -0.43 -4.25
N GLU A 30 6.37 -0.61 -5.54
CA GLU A 30 7.61 -0.19 -6.18
C GLU A 30 7.54 1.30 -6.52
N GLY A 31 8.32 2.12 -5.82
CA GLY A 31 8.33 3.56 -6.00
C GLY A 31 9.21 4.27 -4.98
N ARG A 32 9.54 5.53 -5.28
CA ARG A 32 10.30 6.43 -4.40
C ARG A 32 9.53 7.67 -3.95
N ASN A 33 8.43 7.97 -4.63
CA ASN A 33 7.60 9.10 -4.30
C ASN A 33 6.65 8.71 -3.16
N HIS A 34 6.48 9.65 -2.23
CA HIS A 34 5.53 9.50 -1.13
C HIS A 34 4.09 9.50 -1.63
N ILE A 35 3.82 10.35 -2.63
CA ILE A 35 2.56 10.37 -3.39
C ILE A 35 2.84 9.66 -4.71
N MET A 36 2.07 8.60 -5.00
CA MET A 36 2.15 7.91 -6.28
C MET A 36 1.58 8.80 -7.37
N LEU A 37 2.33 8.99 -8.45
CA LEU A 37 1.93 9.84 -9.58
C LEU A 37 1.26 9.02 -10.68
N GLU A 38 0.52 9.69 -11.55
CA GLU A 38 -0.03 9.08 -12.75
C GLU A 38 1.07 8.50 -13.64
N GLY A 39 0.84 7.30 -14.19
CA GLY A 39 1.83 6.57 -14.98
C GLY A 39 2.85 5.76 -14.17
N GLU A 40 2.91 5.92 -12.85
CA GLU A 40 3.77 5.08 -12.02
C GLU A 40 3.16 3.69 -11.79
N PRO A 41 3.96 2.61 -11.84
CA PRO A 41 3.47 1.26 -11.59
C PRO A 41 2.91 1.10 -10.15
N ALA A 42 3.42 1.89 -9.20
CA ALA A 42 2.90 1.96 -7.83
C ALA A 42 1.42 2.32 -7.79
N LEU A 43 0.98 3.29 -8.59
CA LEU A 43 -0.40 3.76 -8.60
C LEU A 43 -1.35 2.68 -9.12
N ALA A 44 -0.98 2.02 -10.23
CA ALA A 44 -1.78 0.92 -10.77
C ALA A 44 -1.94 -0.21 -9.75
N ARG A 45 -0.82 -0.64 -9.14
CA ARG A 45 -0.83 -1.68 -8.11
C ARG A 45 -1.64 -1.28 -6.89
N PHE A 46 -1.55 -0.03 -6.45
CA PHE A 46 -2.34 0.51 -5.34
C PHE A 46 -3.83 0.44 -5.63
N LEU A 47 -4.27 0.88 -6.81
CA LEU A 47 -5.68 0.88 -7.19
C LEU A 47 -6.24 -0.55 -7.26
N ASP A 48 -5.48 -1.51 -7.78
CA ASP A 48 -5.91 -2.92 -7.83
C ASP A 48 -6.09 -3.52 -6.44
N GLU A 49 -5.14 -3.26 -5.54
CA GLU A 49 -5.20 -3.72 -4.15
C GLU A 49 -6.33 -3.06 -3.36
N LEU A 50 -6.57 -1.77 -3.60
CA LEU A 50 -7.69 -1.03 -3.01
C LEU A 50 -9.04 -1.59 -3.47
N ARG A 51 -9.20 -1.84 -4.78
CA ARG A 51 -10.41 -2.44 -5.34
C ARG A 51 -10.65 -3.85 -4.79
N SER A 52 -9.60 -4.67 -4.72
CA SER A 52 -9.70 -6.03 -4.16
C SER A 52 -10.10 -6.01 -2.69
N PHE A 53 -9.54 -5.09 -1.90
CA PHE A 53 -9.90 -4.93 -0.50
C PHE A 53 -11.39 -4.57 -0.34
N LEU A 54 -11.87 -3.55 -1.07
CA LEU A 54 -13.28 -3.14 -0.99
C LEU A 54 -14.25 -4.23 -1.45
N ALA A 55 -13.90 -4.98 -2.50
CA ALA A 55 -14.72 -6.09 -2.99
C ALA A 55 -14.80 -7.26 -1.99
N SER A 56 -13.78 -7.44 -1.14
CA SER A 56 -13.80 -8.48 -0.11
C SER A 56 -14.77 -8.18 1.04
N ASP A 57 -15.08 -6.89 1.26
CA ASP A 57 -15.97 -6.44 2.33
C ASP A 57 -17.46 -6.54 1.96
N THR A 58 -17.78 -6.50 0.65
CA THR A 58 -19.15 -6.61 0.11
C THR A 58 -19.70 -8.06 0.08
N LYS A 59 -19.05 -9.02 0.73
CA LYS A 59 -19.55 -10.40 0.90
C LYS A 59 -20.19 -10.64 2.28
N HIS A 60 -21.02 -9.70 2.74
CA HIS A 60 -21.92 -9.89 3.88
C HIS A 60 -23.37 -9.87 3.42
#